data_AF-A0A1T2CGK3-F1
#
_entry.id   AF-A0A1T2CGK3-F1
#
_cell.length_a   1.000
_cell.length_b   1.000
_cell.length_c   1.000
_cell.angle_alpha   90.00
_cell.angle_beta   90.00
_cell.angle_gamma   90.00
#
_symmetry.space_group_name_H-M   'P 1'
#
loop_
_entity.id
_entity.type
_entity.pdbx_description
1 polymer ?
#
loop_
_entity_poly.entity_id
_entity_poly.type
_entity_poly.pdbx_seq_one_letter_code
_entity_poly.pdbx_strand_id
1 'polypeptide(L)'
;MPAQLREKLNLPGVTLVTVSSINVPDTIDALMYSLRGINFGAVKLVTHETPRFLPAQIEYCQCPKISSLDEYSHYILYHLKDHVDTEYCLVIQQNGFVLNPHLWQDQFLEYDYIGAPWPPQMELPDSQGRCVRVGNGGFSLRSKKLLSLPSDLGLPFEMKDGLLNEDMLLCASFNTTLEQHGVRFAPVDVARWFSHEHPPKETEAIKPFGFHDYFGENRFYPRFPSVMTSPLVHLDHLDEFDFYDLIKNNSDLTKIEIEELFSRITIQLNHLVTEREQLVTEQKQLAAERDAILNSNSWKLARIIASMKFWAK
;
A
#
# COMPACT_ATOMS: atom_id res chain seq x y z
N MET A 1 4.75 29.44 -6.30
CA MET A 1 5.92 28.53 -6.20
C MET A 1 5.47 27.21 -6.80
N PRO A 2 6.07 26.72 -7.89
CA PRO A 2 5.75 25.39 -8.40
C PRO A 2 6.05 24.38 -7.28
N ALA A 3 5.16 23.42 -7.06
CA ALA A 3 5.42 22.32 -6.13
C ALA A 3 6.75 21.67 -6.56
N GLN A 4 7.81 21.84 -5.75
CA GLN A 4 9.02 21.04 -5.92
C GLN A 4 8.55 19.59 -5.91
N LEU A 5 8.77 18.87 -7.01
CA LEU A 5 8.61 17.42 -7.07
C LEU A 5 9.34 16.86 -5.87
N ARG A 6 8.62 16.39 -4.85
CA ARG A 6 9.25 15.77 -3.68
C ARG A 6 10.11 14.64 -4.21
N GLU A 7 11.37 14.62 -3.81
CA GLU A 7 12.29 13.56 -4.19
C GLU A 7 11.68 12.23 -3.77
N LYS A 8 11.62 11.27 -4.70
CA LYS A 8 11.08 9.94 -4.41
C LYS A 8 11.97 9.25 -3.37
N LEU A 9 11.34 8.53 -2.45
CA LEU A 9 12.04 7.63 -1.54
C LEU A 9 12.73 6.53 -2.37
N ASN A 10 14.01 6.30 -2.13
CA ASN A 10 14.76 5.24 -2.81
C ASN A 10 14.92 4.03 -1.89
N LEU A 11 14.32 2.90 -2.26
CA LEU A 11 14.41 1.62 -1.55
C LEU A 11 15.02 0.53 -2.45
N PRO A 12 16.30 0.65 -2.84
CA PRO A 12 16.94 -0.31 -3.75
C PRO A 12 17.06 -1.72 -3.14
N GLY A 13 17.04 -1.84 -1.81
CA GLY A 13 17.06 -3.12 -1.09
C GLY A 13 15.67 -3.78 -0.92
N VAL A 14 14.62 -3.21 -1.53
CA VAL A 14 13.24 -3.70 -1.38
C VAL A 14 12.64 -4.03 -2.75
N THR A 15 12.13 -5.25 -2.91
CA THR A 15 11.31 -5.69 -4.04
C THR A 15 9.84 -5.44 -3.69
N LEU A 16 9.13 -4.61 -4.45
CA LEU A 16 7.68 -4.53 -4.36
C LEU A 16 7.09 -5.75 -5.09
N VAL A 17 6.31 -6.58 -4.40
CA VAL A 17 5.81 -7.84 -4.98
C VAL A 17 4.35 -8.08 -4.64
N THR A 18 3.64 -8.67 -5.58
CA THR A 18 2.29 -9.19 -5.38
C THR A 18 2.17 -10.56 -6.01
N VAL A 19 1.42 -11.45 -5.37
CA VAL A 19 1.02 -12.75 -5.92
C VAL A 19 -0.50 -12.73 -6.05
N SER A 20 -1.02 -12.89 -7.26
CA SER A 20 -2.47 -12.96 -7.44
C SER A 20 -2.87 -13.76 -8.67
N SER A 21 -3.96 -14.51 -8.55
CA SER A 21 -4.65 -15.15 -9.68
C SER A 21 -6.07 -14.60 -9.89
N ILE A 22 -6.45 -13.56 -9.15
CA ILE A 22 -7.74 -12.88 -9.21
C ILE A 22 -7.55 -11.37 -9.34
N ASN A 23 -8.48 -10.68 -10.00
CA ASN A 23 -8.46 -9.21 -10.11
C ASN A 23 -7.07 -8.64 -10.48
N VAL A 24 -6.38 -9.30 -11.43
CA VAL A 24 -5.03 -8.93 -11.85
C VAL A 24 -4.94 -7.46 -12.33
N PRO A 25 -5.91 -6.91 -13.09
CA PRO A 25 -5.90 -5.48 -13.44
C PRO A 25 -5.87 -4.55 -12.22
N ASP A 26 -6.72 -4.81 -11.22
CA ASP A 26 -6.80 -3.97 -10.02
C ASP A 26 -5.53 -4.08 -9.16
N THR A 27 -4.89 -5.25 -9.21
CA THR A 27 -3.60 -5.50 -8.56
C THR A 27 -2.47 -4.73 -9.25
N ILE A 28 -2.51 -4.60 -10.59
CA ILE A 28 -1.59 -3.74 -11.35
C ILE A 28 -1.79 -2.27 -10.94
N ASP A 29 -3.04 -1.82 -10.79
CA ASP A 29 -3.31 -0.46 -10.32
C ASP A 29 -2.78 -0.21 -8.90
N ALA A 30 -2.91 -1.18 -7.98
CA ALA A 30 -2.34 -1.11 -6.64
C ALA A 30 -0.80 -1.05 -6.64
N LEU A 31 -0.13 -1.81 -7.52
CA LEU A 31 1.31 -1.70 -7.76
C LEU A 31 1.67 -0.29 -8.23
N MET A 32 1.02 0.20 -9.28
CA MET A 32 1.28 1.53 -9.84
C MET A 32 1.03 2.66 -8.84
N TYR A 33 -0.04 2.54 -8.04
CA TYR A 33 -0.34 3.48 -6.94
C TYR A 33 0.82 3.53 -5.94
N SER A 34 1.41 2.38 -5.62
CA SER A 34 2.53 2.26 -4.69
C SER A 34 3.84 2.84 -5.21
N LEU A 35 3.98 3.07 -6.53
CA LEU A 35 5.17 3.65 -7.16
C LEU A 35 5.21 5.20 -7.20
N ARG A 36 4.12 5.87 -6.83
CA ARG A 36 4.03 7.34 -7.00
C ARG A 36 5.08 8.13 -6.21
N GLY A 37 5.53 7.61 -5.07
CA GLY A 37 6.51 8.27 -4.21
C GLY A 37 7.77 7.46 -3.90
N ILE A 38 7.94 6.28 -4.51
CA ILE A 38 8.99 5.33 -4.15
C ILE A 38 9.64 4.75 -5.40
N ASN A 39 10.97 4.62 -5.39
CA ASN A 39 11.75 3.83 -6.33
C ASN A 39 12.20 2.55 -5.62
N PHE A 40 11.61 1.42 -5.99
CA PHE A 40 11.99 0.11 -5.46
C PHE A 40 13.16 -0.49 -6.27
N GLY A 41 13.88 -1.44 -5.68
CA GLY A 41 14.93 -2.18 -6.39
C GLY A 41 14.38 -3.06 -7.52
N ALA A 42 13.18 -3.61 -7.31
CA ALA A 42 12.42 -4.34 -8.31
C ALA A 42 10.91 -4.23 -8.02
N VAL A 43 10.08 -4.43 -9.05
CA VAL A 43 8.62 -4.44 -8.93
C VAL A 43 8.09 -5.64 -9.68
N LYS A 44 7.39 -6.55 -9.01
CA LYS A 44 7.02 -7.85 -9.56
C LYS A 44 5.55 -8.18 -9.40
N LEU A 45 4.93 -8.57 -10.51
CA LEU A 45 3.61 -9.19 -10.55
C LEU A 45 3.78 -10.68 -10.78
N VAL A 46 3.54 -11.45 -9.73
CA VAL A 46 3.55 -12.92 -9.77
C VAL A 46 2.13 -13.41 -10.05
N THR A 47 1.89 -13.98 -11.23
CA THR A 47 0.55 -14.45 -11.63
C THR A 47 0.61 -15.61 -12.64
N HIS A 48 -0.51 -16.30 -12.80
CA HIS A 48 -0.63 -17.53 -13.57
C HIS A 48 -0.75 -17.33 -15.08
N GLU A 49 -1.07 -16.13 -15.52
CA GLU A 49 -1.21 -15.80 -16.93
C GLU A 49 -0.54 -14.46 -17.21
N THR A 50 0.21 -14.37 -18.32
CA THR A 50 0.83 -13.11 -18.72
C THR A 50 -0.26 -12.07 -18.98
N PRO A 51 -0.26 -10.94 -18.24
CA PRO A 51 -1.24 -9.88 -18.49
C PRO A 51 -1.03 -9.33 -19.90
N ARG A 52 -2.13 -9.11 -20.62
CA ARG A 52 -2.10 -8.52 -21.98
C ARG A 52 -1.40 -7.15 -22.00
N PHE A 53 -1.54 -6.40 -20.91
CA PHE A 53 -0.88 -5.11 -20.72
C PHE A 53 -0.22 -5.07 -19.35
N LEU A 54 1.10 -4.87 -19.35
CA LEU A 54 1.89 -4.70 -18.14
C LEU A 54 2.71 -3.41 -18.25
N PRO A 55 2.59 -2.46 -17.30
CA PRO A 55 3.44 -1.28 -17.24
C PRO A 55 4.92 -1.68 -17.24
N ALA A 56 5.76 -0.92 -17.97
CA ALA A 56 7.17 -1.25 -18.16
C ALA A 56 8.00 -1.29 -16.87
N GLN A 57 7.49 -0.67 -15.79
CA GLN A 57 8.10 -0.69 -14.47
C GLN A 57 7.88 -2.00 -13.72
N ILE A 58 6.91 -2.83 -14.14
CA ILE A 58 6.52 -4.06 -13.47
C ILE A 58 7.04 -5.25 -14.28
N GLU A 59 7.79 -6.11 -13.62
CA GLU A 59 8.24 -7.38 -14.16
C GLU A 59 7.17 -8.45 -13.95
N TYR A 60 6.93 -9.24 -15.00
CA TYR A 60 6.05 -10.40 -14.94
C TYR A 60 6.81 -11.62 -14.41
N CYS A 61 6.24 -12.31 -13.42
CA CYS A 61 6.73 -13.59 -12.95
C CYS A 61 5.61 -14.63 -13.00
N GLN A 62 5.89 -15.80 -13.58
CA GLN A 62 4.92 -16.88 -13.69
C GLN A 62 4.77 -17.63 -12.35
N CYS A 63 3.54 -17.95 -11.97
CA CYS A 63 3.22 -18.95 -10.94
C CYS A 63 2.17 -19.95 -11.43
N PRO A 64 1.90 -21.05 -10.73
CA PRO A 64 0.70 -21.85 -10.94
C PRO A 64 -0.57 -21.01 -10.67
N LYS A 65 -1.70 -21.41 -11.23
CA LYS A 65 -3.00 -20.81 -10.88
C LYS A 65 -3.32 -21.10 -9.42
N ILE A 66 -3.56 -20.03 -8.65
CA ILE A 66 -3.94 -20.08 -7.25
C ILE A 66 -5.46 -19.90 -7.18
N SER A 67 -6.15 -20.89 -6.64
CA SER A 67 -7.62 -20.98 -6.65
C SER A 67 -8.23 -20.92 -5.25
N SER A 68 -7.41 -20.87 -4.19
CA SER A 68 -7.85 -20.80 -2.80
C SER A 68 -6.87 -20.00 -1.93
N LEU A 69 -7.33 -19.60 -0.74
CA LEU A 69 -6.49 -18.96 0.26
C LEU A 69 -5.38 -19.90 0.77
N ASP A 70 -5.66 -21.20 0.87
CA ASP A 70 -4.68 -22.19 1.30
C ASP A 70 -3.58 -22.35 0.25
N GLU A 71 -3.93 -22.39 -1.03
CA GLU A 71 -2.95 -22.40 -2.13
C GLU A 71 -2.13 -21.12 -2.16
N TYR A 72 -2.75 -19.95 -1.92
CA TYR A 72 -2.04 -18.69 -1.77
C TYR A 72 -1.05 -18.75 -0.62
N SER A 73 -1.51 -19.18 0.56
CA SER A 73 -0.72 -19.20 1.79
C SER A 73 0.46 -20.15 1.66
N HIS A 74 0.23 -21.34 1.11
CA HIS A 74 1.28 -22.30 0.79
C HIS A 74 2.29 -21.69 -0.21
N TYR A 75 1.82 -21.07 -1.28
CA TYR A 75 2.70 -20.47 -2.28
C TYR A 75 3.57 -19.35 -1.69
N ILE A 76 2.98 -18.49 -0.87
CA ILE A 76 3.73 -17.42 -0.20
C ILE A 76 4.79 -17.99 0.75
N LEU A 77 4.47 -19.02 1.53
CA LEU A 77 5.40 -19.61 2.49
C LEU A 77 6.63 -20.24 1.83
N TYR A 78 6.45 -20.96 0.73
CA TYR A 78 7.50 -21.82 0.19
C TYR A 78 8.08 -21.36 -1.15
N HIS A 79 7.39 -20.47 -1.88
CA HIS A 79 7.77 -20.09 -3.25
C HIS A 79 7.93 -18.58 -3.46
N LEU A 80 7.47 -17.72 -2.54
CA LEU A 80 7.67 -16.27 -2.70
C LEU A 80 9.16 -15.89 -2.77
N LYS A 81 10.03 -16.61 -2.04
CA LYS A 81 11.48 -16.37 -2.03
C LYS A 81 12.12 -16.41 -3.42
N ASP A 82 11.56 -17.19 -4.33
CA ASP A 82 12.08 -17.39 -5.68
C ASP A 82 11.84 -16.16 -6.57
N HIS A 83 10.94 -15.26 -6.15
CA HIS A 83 10.62 -14.03 -6.87
C HIS A 83 11.30 -12.80 -6.28
N VAL A 84 11.97 -12.89 -5.13
CA VAL A 84 12.55 -11.72 -4.43
C VAL A 84 14.04 -11.63 -4.68
N ASP A 85 14.50 -10.58 -5.36
CA ASP A 85 15.92 -10.42 -5.73
C ASP A 85 16.72 -9.64 -4.68
N THR A 86 16.04 -8.86 -3.85
CA THR A 86 16.64 -7.93 -2.88
C THR A 86 16.64 -8.48 -1.45
N GLU A 87 17.20 -7.74 -0.50
CA GLU A 87 17.29 -8.15 0.91
C GLU A 87 15.91 -8.22 1.59
N TYR A 88 14.96 -7.40 1.14
CA TYR A 88 13.58 -7.37 1.61
C TYR A 88 12.60 -7.40 0.45
N CYS A 89 11.37 -7.83 0.70
CA CYS A 89 10.23 -7.53 -0.15
C CYS A 89 9.12 -6.84 0.63
N LEU A 90 8.39 -5.97 -0.08
CA LEU A 90 7.11 -5.43 0.38
C LEU A 90 6.02 -6.17 -0.39
N VAL A 91 5.33 -7.07 0.31
CA VAL A 91 4.15 -7.75 -0.20
C VAL A 91 2.98 -6.78 -0.17
N ILE A 92 2.30 -6.63 -1.30
CA ILE A 92 1.04 -5.91 -1.42
C ILE A 92 -0.03 -6.81 -2.05
N GLN A 93 -1.29 -6.44 -1.88
CA GLN A 93 -2.44 -7.03 -2.56
C GLN A 93 -3.32 -5.93 -3.17
N GLN A 94 -4.32 -6.29 -3.96
CA GLN A 94 -5.27 -5.33 -4.56
C GLN A 94 -5.86 -4.35 -3.53
N ASN A 95 -6.18 -4.86 -2.34
CA ASN A 95 -6.79 -4.14 -1.22
C ASN A 95 -5.80 -3.83 -0.10
N GLY A 96 -4.49 -3.92 -0.35
CA GLY A 96 -3.49 -3.51 0.62
C GLY A 96 -2.22 -3.04 -0.06
N PHE A 97 -1.98 -1.73 -0.04
CA PHE A 97 -0.92 -1.10 -0.82
C PHE A 97 -0.37 0.15 -0.12
N VAL A 98 0.69 0.74 -0.67
CA VAL A 98 1.33 1.92 -0.06
C VAL A 98 0.40 3.13 -0.17
N LEU A 99 0.08 3.74 0.97
CA LEU A 99 -0.80 4.91 1.04
C LEU A 99 -0.01 6.21 1.16
N ASN A 100 0.97 6.24 2.08
CA ASN A 100 1.73 7.42 2.44
C ASN A 100 3.24 7.16 2.31
N PRO A 101 3.82 7.28 1.10
CA PRO A 101 5.24 7.01 0.86
C PRO A 101 6.21 7.76 1.80
N HIS A 102 5.86 8.98 2.17
CA HIS A 102 6.65 9.86 3.04
C HIS A 102 6.66 9.46 4.52
N LEU A 103 5.86 8.45 4.91
CA LEU A 103 5.82 7.90 6.27
C LEU A 103 6.67 6.63 6.43
N TRP A 104 7.43 6.25 5.39
CA TRP A 104 8.44 5.22 5.53
C TRP A 104 9.45 5.58 6.63
N GLN A 105 9.90 4.58 7.39
CA GLN A 105 10.91 4.74 8.43
C GLN A 105 11.99 3.69 8.22
N ASP A 106 13.26 4.09 8.18
CA ASP A 106 14.37 3.16 7.94
C ASP A 106 14.46 2.05 9.00
N GLN A 107 13.97 2.32 10.22
CA GLN A 107 13.87 1.31 11.28
C GLN A 107 13.02 0.09 10.90
N PHE A 108 12.16 0.19 9.88
CA PHE A 108 11.40 -0.96 9.38
C PHE A 108 12.33 -2.07 8.87
N LEU A 109 13.50 -1.72 8.34
CA LEU A 109 14.49 -2.68 7.87
C LEU A 109 15.24 -3.39 9.02
N GLU A 110 15.05 -3.00 10.28
CA GLU A 110 15.63 -3.73 11.42
C GLU A 110 14.91 -5.05 11.75
N TYR A 111 13.76 -5.28 11.12
CA TYR A 111 12.88 -6.42 11.37
C TYR A 111 12.71 -7.27 10.11
N ASP A 112 12.57 -8.57 10.30
CA ASP A 112 12.40 -9.56 9.25
C ASP A 112 10.94 -9.74 8.84
N TYR A 113 9.99 -9.36 9.70
CA TYR A 113 8.56 -9.30 9.40
C TYR A 113 7.93 -8.06 10.03
N ILE A 114 7.19 -7.29 9.23
CA ILE A 114 6.28 -6.25 9.72
C ILE A 114 4.98 -6.35 8.92
N GLY A 115 3.85 -6.39 9.61
CA GLY A 115 2.54 -6.12 9.01
C GLY A 115 1.70 -5.30 9.97
N ALA A 116 0.37 -5.42 9.90
CA ALA A 116 -0.54 -4.65 10.74
C ALA A 116 -0.59 -5.19 12.18
N PRO A 117 -0.72 -4.30 13.19
CA PRO A 117 -1.02 -4.72 14.55
C PRO A 117 -2.48 -5.18 14.64
N TRP A 118 -2.70 -6.35 15.24
CA TRP A 118 -4.02 -6.88 15.53
C TRP A 118 -4.56 -6.36 16.87
N PRO A 119 -5.88 -6.15 16.97
CA PRO A 119 -6.52 -5.84 18.24
C PRO A 119 -6.37 -7.02 19.22
N PRO A 120 -6.35 -6.79 20.55
CA PRO A 120 -6.14 -7.87 21.53
C PRO A 120 -7.09 -9.06 21.41
N GLN A 121 -8.29 -8.87 20.84
CA GLN A 121 -9.28 -9.92 20.62
C GLN A 121 -8.90 -10.89 19.49
N MET A 122 -7.90 -10.53 18.68
CA MET A 122 -7.38 -11.30 17.56
C MET A 122 -5.94 -11.75 17.79
N GLU A 123 -5.44 -11.65 19.02
CA GLU A 123 -4.10 -12.13 19.34
C GLU A 123 -4.02 -13.65 19.21
N LEU A 124 -2.86 -14.14 18.78
CA LEU A 124 -2.61 -15.57 18.60
C LEU A 124 -1.50 -16.03 19.53
N PRO A 125 -1.64 -17.16 20.23
CA PRO A 125 -0.54 -17.72 20.99
C PRO A 125 0.51 -18.28 20.04
N ASP A 126 1.78 -18.01 20.29
CA ASP A 126 2.87 -18.77 19.67
C ASP A 126 3.05 -20.15 20.32
N SER A 127 4.06 -20.91 19.89
CA SER A 127 4.35 -22.24 20.46
C SER A 127 4.78 -22.23 21.93
N GLN A 128 5.13 -21.08 22.50
CA GLN A 128 5.43 -20.87 23.91
C GLN A 128 4.26 -20.23 24.69
N GLY A 129 3.13 -19.94 24.03
CA GLY A 129 1.98 -19.27 24.62
C GLY A 129 2.13 -17.76 24.76
N ARG A 130 3.11 -17.13 24.10
CA ARG A 130 3.22 -15.67 24.02
C ARG A 130 2.15 -15.13 23.07
N CYS A 131 1.47 -14.06 23.47
CA CYS A 131 0.47 -13.40 22.63
C CYS A 131 1.13 -12.61 21.50
N VAL A 132 0.91 -13.05 20.27
CA VAL A 132 1.33 -12.40 19.04
C VAL A 132 0.21 -11.48 18.57
N ARG A 133 0.57 -10.22 18.31
CA ARG A 133 -0.35 -9.17 17.89
C ARG A 133 0.10 -8.44 16.63
N VAL A 134 1.07 -8.97 15.90
CA VAL A 134 1.50 -8.41 14.60
C VAL A 134 1.48 -9.55 13.59
N GLY A 135 0.78 -9.31 12.50
CA GLY A 135 0.62 -10.25 11.40
C GLY A 135 0.10 -9.47 10.20
N ASN A 136 -0.94 -9.94 9.53
CA ASN A 136 -1.47 -9.41 8.27
C ASN A 136 -0.51 -9.62 7.10
N GLY A 137 -0.84 -10.61 6.29
CA GLY A 137 -0.06 -10.97 5.11
C GLY A 137 -0.20 -10.03 3.91
N GLY A 138 -1.38 -9.41 3.77
CA GLY A 138 -1.78 -8.66 2.58
C GLY A 138 -1.11 -7.30 2.39
N PHE A 139 -0.50 -6.74 3.44
CA PHE A 139 0.48 -5.67 3.33
C PHE A 139 1.59 -5.87 4.36
N SER A 140 2.72 -6.45 3.93
CA SER A 140 3.79 -6.84 4.84
C SER A 140 5.20 -6.65 4.26
N LEU A 141 6.12 -6.19 5.10
CA LEU A 141 7.55 -6.18 4.81
C LEU A 141 8.15 -7.51 5.30
N ARG A 142 8.89 -8.21 4.45
CA ARG A 142 9.50 -9.50 4.75
C ARG A 142 10.95 -9.53 4.30
N SER A 143 11.88 -10.00 5.13
CA SER A 143 13.27 -10.19 4.70
C SER A 143 13.44 -11.47 3.88
N LYS A 144 14.42 -11.50 2.99
CA LYS A 144 14.77 -12.71 2.22
C LYS A 144 15.21 -13.87 3.11
N LYS A 145 15.81 -13.56 4.27
CA LYS A 145 16.11 -14.53 5.33
C LYS A 145 14.83 -15.21 5.82
N LEU A 146 13.81 -14.44 6.21
CA LEU A 146 12.52 -14.99 6.63
C LEU A 146 11.87 -15.85 5.54
N LEU A 147 11.86 -15.38 4.30
CA LEU A 147 11.21 -16.09 3.19
C LEU A 147 11.84 -17.46 2.89
N SER A 148 13.11 -17.66 3.24
CA SER A 148 13.83 -18.91 2.95
C SER A 148 13.62 -19.98 4.04
N LEU A 149 13.51 -19.55 5.30
CA LEU A 149 13.50 -20.45 6.46
C LEU A 149 12.37 -21.49 6.48
N PRO A 150 11.11 -21.22 6.10
CA PRO A 150 10.07 -22.24 6.08
C PRO A 150 10.45 -23.46 5.24
N SER A 151 10.97 -23.25 4.03
CA SER A 151 11.45 -24.34 3.17
C SER A 151 12.73 -24.98 3.72
N ASP A 152 13.70 -24.16 4.14
CA ASP A 152 15.02 -24.64 4.55
C ASP A 152 14.97 -25.50 5.82
N LEU A 153 14.03 -25.20 6.71
CA LEU A 153 13.78 -25.96 7.94
C LEU A 153 12.74 -27.07 7.77
N GLY A 154 12.11 -27.19 6.59
CA GLY A 154 11.03 -28.14 6.35
C GLY A 154 9.84 -27.95 7.28
N LEU A 155 9.45 -26.69 7.55
CA LEU A 155 8.31 -26.40 8.41
C LEU A 155 7.01 -26.91 7.74
N PRO A 156 6.10 -27.55 8.48
CA PRO A 156 4.93 -28.20 7.91
C PRO A 156 3.84 -27.18 7.55
N PHE A 157 3.20 -27.33 6.39
CA PHE A 157 1.96 -26.63 6.06
C PHE A 157 0.77 -27.34 6.69
N GLU A 158 0.69 -27.25 8.01
CA GLU A 158 -0.34 -27.92 8.79
C GLU A 158 -1.16 -26.91 9.60
N MET A 159 -2.45 -27.18 9.68
CA MET A 159 -3.37 -26.35 10.44
C MET A 159 -3.02 -26.44 11.92
N LYS A 160 -2.68 -25.30 12.52
CA LYS A 160 -2.51 -25.18 13.96
C LYS A 160 -3.54 -24.20 14.49
N ASP A 161 -4.31 -24.65 15.49
CA ASP A 161 -5.41 -23.87 16.09
C ASP A 161 -6.46 -23.36 15.08
N GLY A 162 -6.69 -24.12 14.00
CA GLY A 162 -7.70 -23.80 12.98
C GLY A 162 -7.22 -22.85 11.88
N LEU A 163 -5.93 -22.50 11.83
CA LEU A 163 -5.39 -21.44 10.98
C LEU A 163 -4.42 -22.00 9.93
N LEU A 164 -4.55 -21.51 8.68
CA LEU A 164 -3.66 -21.86 7.55
C LEU A 164 -3.12 -20.63 6.80
N ASN A 165 -3.54 -19.42 7.19
CA ASN A 165 -3.01 -18.20 6.61
C ASN A 165 -1.50 -18.12 6.87
N GLU A 166 -0.75 -17.70 5.86
CA GLU A 166 0.70 -17.69 5.89
C GLU A 166 1.28 -16.77 6.96
N ASP A 167 0.63 -15.64 7.20
CA ASP A 167 1.03 -14.67 8.21
C ASP A 167 0.83 -15.23 9.63
N MET A 168 -0.28 -15.95 9.85
CA MET A 168 -0.55 -16.64 11.11
C MET A 168 0.44 -17.79 11.33
N LEU A 169 0.77 -18.54 10.28
CA LEU A 169 1.79 -19.59 10.35
C LEU A 169 3.16 -19.00 10.67
N LEU A 170 3.62 -17.96 9.95
CA LEU A 170 4.90 -17.29 10.20
C LEU A 170 4.96 -16.63 11.59
N CYS A 171 3.97 -15.80 11.91
CA CYS A 171 4.03 -14.89 13.05
C CYS A 171 3.62 -15.56 14.36
N ALA A 172 2.82 -16.62 14.35
CA ALA A 172 2.41 -17.34 15.54
C ALA A 172 2.96 -18.77 15.58
N SER A 173 2.61 -19.61 14.60
CA SER A 173 2.94 -21.05 14.67
C SER A 173 4.44 -21.33 14.62
N PHE A 174 5.15 -20.64 13.73
CA PHE A 174 6.59 -20.80 13.49
C PHE A 174 7.44 -19.78 14.24
N ASN A 175 6.81 -18.83 14.95
CA ASN A 175 7.47 -17.67 15.55
C ASN A 175 8.73 -18.05 16.33
N THR A 176 8.58 -18.90 17.34
CA THR A 176 9.69 -19.33 18.22
C THR A 176 10.81 -20.00 17.43
N THR A 177 10.47 -20.88 16.48
CA THR A 177 11.47 -21.57 15.65
C THR A 177 12.21 -20.56 14.78
N LEU A 178 11.52 -19.60 14.19
CA LEU A 178 12.12 -18.57 13.35
C LEU A 178 13.00 -17.60 14.17
N GLU A 179 12.56 -17.20 15.37
CA GLU A 179 13.37 -16.38 16.30
C GLU A 179 14.66 -17.09 16.72
N GLN A 180 14.61 -18.40 16.96
CA GLN A 180 15.80 -19.22 17.23
C GLN A 180 16.80 -19.24 16.06
N HIS A 181 16.32 -18.98 14.84
CA HIS A 181 17.14 -18.82 13.63
C HIS A 181 17.43 -17.33 13.31
N GLY A 182 17.25 -16.44 14.29
CA GLY A 182 17.63 -15.04 14.19
C GLY A 182 16.65 -14.15 13.45
N VAL A 183 15.40 -14.60 13.23
CA VAL A 183 14.31 -13.74 12.72
C VAL A 183 13.85 -12.76 13.80
N ARG A 184 13.64 -11.50 13.42
CA ARG A 184 13.09 -10.46 14.28
C ARG A 184 11.70 -10.05 13.79
N PHE A 185 10.65 -10.37 14.53
CA PHE A 185 9.30 -9.85 14.25
C PHE A 185 9.15 -8.45 14.86
N ALA A 186 8.53 -7.52 14.12
CA ALA A 186 8.29 -6.18 14.64
C ALA A 186 7.28 -6.18 15.81
N PRO A 187 7.54 -5.40 16.88
CA PRO A 187 6.55 -5.19 17.93
C PRO A 187 5.44 -4.26 17.45
N VAL A 188 4.31 -4.26 18.17
CA VAL A 188 3.14 -3.39 17.91
C VAL A 188 3.54 -1.91 17.80
N ASP A 189 4.48 -1.45 18.63
CA ASP A 189 4.95 -0.05 18.65
C ASP A 189 5.61 0.41 17.35
N VAL A 190 6.18 -0.52 16.58
CA VAL A 190 6.72 -0.29 15.23
C VAL A 190 5.63 -0.51 14.19
N ALA A 191 4.90 -1.62 14.28
CA ALA A 191 3.87 -2.02 13.33
C ALA A 191 2.77 -0.96 13.14
N ARG A 192 2.38 -0.23 14.19
CA ARG A 192 1.37 0.84 14.14
C ARG A 192 1.70 1.99 13.18
N TRP A 193 2.98 2.20 12.88
CA TRP A 193 3.42 3.21 11.90
C TRP A 193 3.51 2.64 10.48
N PHE A 194 3.62 1.31 10.37
CA PHE A 194 3.81 0.62 9.11
C PHE A 194 2.48 0.39 8.37
N SER A 195 1.53 -0.33 9.00
CA SER A 195 0.29 -0.75 8.33
C SER A 195 -0.90 -0.80 9.27
N HIS A 196 -2.10 -0.47 8.76
CA HIS A 196 -3.38 -0.60 9.47
C HIS A 196 -4.32 -1.55 8.73
N GLU A 197 -5.10 -2.34 9.47
CA GLU A 197 -6.18 -3.19 8.92
C GLU A 197 -7.42 -3.12 9.84
N HIS A 198 -7.47 -3.99 10.84
CA HIS A 198 -8.43 -3.87 11.94
C HIS A 198 -7.90 -2.81 12.91
N PRO A 199 -8.74 -1.91 13.47
CA PRO A 199 -8.26 -0.83 14.31
C PRO A 199 -8.02 -1.27 15.77
N PRO A 200 -6.76 -1.43 16.23
CA PRO A 200 -6.45 -1.46 17.65
C PRO A 200 -6.32 -0.04 18.22
N LYS A 201 -6.22 0.09 19.55
CA LYS A 201 -6.01 1.40 20.20
C LYS A 201 -4.70 2.05 19.80
N GLU A 202 -3.67 1.24 19.53
CA GLU A 202 -2.32 1.69 19.23
C GLU A 202 -2.21 2.41 17.88
N THR A 203 -3.20 2.28 17.00
CA THR A 203 -3.26 2.96 15.70
C THR A 203 -4.14 4.21 15.69
N GLU A 204 -4.82 4.52 16.80
CA GLU A 204 -5.69 5.71 16.87
C GLU A 204 -4.91 7.00 16.58
N ALA A 205 -5.48 7.84 15.72
CA ALA A 205 -4.90 9.13 15.29
C ALA A 205 -3.49 9.05 14.65
N ILE A 206 -3.09 7.86 14.19
CA ILE A 206 -1.86 7.65 13.42
C ILE A 206 -2.22 7.47 11.95
N LYS A 207 -1.38 7.96 11.05
CA LYS A 207 -1.45 7.62 9.62
C LYS A 207 -0.40 6.54 9.33
N PRO A 208 -0.75 5.44 8.64
CA PRO A 208 0.22 4.40 8.35
C PRO A 208 0.95 4.66 7.04
N PHE A 209 2.10 4.00 6.85
CA PHE A 209 2.78 3.94 5.55
C PHE A 209 1.92 3.24 4.47
N GLY A 210 1.29 2.11 4.80
CA GLY A 210 0.32 1.43 3.96
C GLY A 210 -0.83 0.84 4.76
N PHE A 211 -1.63 -0.02 4.15
CA PHE A 211 -2.79 -0.61 4.82
C PHE A 211 -3.14 -1.95 4.19
N HIS A 212 -4.04 -2.69 4.83
CA HIS A 212 -4.74 -3.82 4.23
C HIS A 212 -6.23 -3.79 4.61
N ASP A 213 -7.09 -4.17 3.67
CA ASP A 213 -8.54 -4.23 3.79
C ASP A 213 -9.21 -2.88 4.18
N TYR A 214 -10.54 -2.83 4.10
CA TYR A 214 -11.33 -1.58 4.17
C TYR A 214 -12.14 -1.46 5.46
N PHE A 215 -11.67 -2.04 6.56
CA PHE A 215 -12.29 -1.92 7.88
C PHE A 215 -12.05 -0.53 8.50
N GLY A 216 -12.92 -0.11 9.42
CA GLY A 216 -12.72 1.11 10.20
C GLY A 216 -12.53 2.37 9.35
N GLU A 217 -11.42 3.08 9.54
CA GLU A 217 -11.05 4.27 8.77
C GLU A 217 -10.57 3.95 7.36
N ASN A 218 -10.04 2.74 7.12
CA ASN A 218 -9.55 2.31 5.81
C ASN A 218 -10.65 2.32 4.75
N ARG A 219 -11.94 2.27 5.14
CA ARG A 219 -13.08 2.32 4.19
C ARG A 219 -13.07 3.53 3.25
N PHE A 220 -12.39 4.60 3.64
CA PHE A 220 -12.26 5.85 2.88
C PHE A 220 -11.00 5.89 1.99
N TYR A 221 -10.14 4.87 2.05
CA TYR A 221 -8.97 4.79 1.19
C TYR A 221 -9.35 4.41 -0.25
N PRO A 222 -8.49 4.73 -1.24
CA PRO A 222 -8.76 4.41 -2.63
C PRO A 222 -9.01 2.92 -2.86
N ARG A 223 -9.81 2.59 -3.87
CA ARG A 223 -10.14 1.21 -4.28
C ARG A 223 -9.86 1.03 -5.76
N PHE A 224 -9.55 -0.20 -6.15
CA PHE A 224 -9.36 -0.60 -7.54
C PHE A 224 -10.34 -1.72 -7.91
N PRO A 225 -11.07 -1.61 -9.05
CA PRO A 225 -11.19 -0.39 -9.83
C PRO A 225 -11.85 0.69 -8.95
N SER A 226 -11.61 1.97 -9.24
CA SER A 226 -12.33 3.03 -8.54
C SER A 226 -13.82 2.79 -8.76
N VAL A 227 -14.55 2.44 -7.70
CA VAL A 227 -16.00 2.22 -7.78
C VAL A 227 -16.61 3.58 -8.08
N MET A 228 -16.89 3.84 -9.35
CA MET A 228 -17.75 4.96 -9.76
C MET A 228 -19.09 4.79 -9.05
N THR A 229 -19.43 5.73 -8.17
CA THR A 229 -20.83 6.09 -8.03
C THR A 229 -21.27 6.76 -9.34
N SER A 230 -21.96 5.98 -10.19
CA SER A 230 -22.67 6.36 -11.43
C SER A 230 -21.85 6.63 -12.71
N PRO A 231 -22.16 5.99 -13.85
CA PRO A 231 -21.44 6.19 -15.14
C PRO A 231 -21.81 7.46 -15.94
N LEU A 232 -22.57 8.41 -15.39
CA LEU A 232 -23.29 9.41 -16.21
C LEU A 232 -22.90 10.88 -16.01
N VAL A 233 -21.77 11.19 -15.40
CA VAL A 233 -21.33 12.59 -15.29
C VAL A 233 -19.88 12.71 -15.75
N HIS A 234 -19.66 13.68 -16.66
CA HIS A 234 -18.40 14.13 -17.24
C HIS A 234 -18.06 13.64 -18.65
N LEU A 235 -18.86 14.11 -19.62
CA LEU A 235 -18.41 14.29 -21.01
C LEU A 235 -18.16 15.77 -21.39
N ASP A 236 -18.28 16.72 -20.46
CA ASP A 236 -18.33 18.15 -20.82
C ASP A 236 -16.95 18.84 -21.01
N HIS A 237 -15.83 18.11 -21.01
CA HIS A 237 -14.49 18.70 -21.19
C HIS A 237 -13.57 17.98 -22.20
N LEU A 238 -14.12 17.26 -23.17
CA LEU A 238 -13.34 16.64 -24.25
C LEU A 238 -13.14 17.54 -25.49
N ASP A 239 -13.26 18.85 -25.36
CA ASP A 239 -13.14 19.77 -26.52
C ASP A 239 -11.69 20.17 -26.90
N GLU A 240 -10.65 19.63 -26.25
CA GLU A 240 -9.25 19.98 -26.59
C GLU A 240 -8.30 18.78 -26.73
N PHE A 241 -8.80 17.62 -27.15
CA PHE A 241 -7.96 16.56 -27.70
C PHE A 241 -8.48 16.18 -29.08
N ASP A 242 -7.69 16.40 -30.13
CA ASP A 242 -8.08 16.12 -31.51
C ASP A 242 -8.11 14.59 -31.75
N PHE A 243 -9.17 13.95 -31.27
CA PHE A 243 -9.47 12.55 -31.52
C PHE A 243 -9.70 12.25 -33.00
N TYR A 244 -10.04 13.29 -33.78
CA TYR A 244 -10.33 13.16 -35.20
C TYR A 244 -9.10 12.67 -35.96
N ASP A 245 -7.90 13.16 -35.62
CA ASP A 245 -6.66 12.74 -36.27
C ASP A 245 -6.15 11.35 -35.83
N LEU A 246 -6.47 10.91 -34.60
CA LEU A 246 -6.10 9.58 -34.11
C LEU A 246 -6.97 8.48 -34.76
N ILE A 247 -8.26 8.76 -34.96
CA ILE A 247 -9.22 7.84 -35.59
C ILE A 247 -9.03 7.79 -37.11
N LYS A 248 -8.69 8.92 -37.73
CA LYS A 248 -8.58 9.01 -39.20
C LYS A 248 -7.32 8.35 -39.78
N ASN A 249 -6.29 8.14 -38.97
CA ASN A 249 -5.01 7.56 -39.39
C ASN A 249 -4.83 6.06 -39.05
N ASN A 250 -5.79 5.43 -38.36
CA ASN A 250 -5.77 3.99 -38.10
C ASN A 250 -7.12 3.36 -38.50
N SER A 251 -7.23 2.95 -39.76
CA SER A 251 -8.46 2.37 -40.32
C SER A 251 -8.81 0.97 -39.81
N ASP A 252 -8.03 0.37 -38.90
CA ASP A 252 -8.17 -1.03 -38.51
C ASP A 252 -8.30 -1.25 -36.99
N LEU A 253 -8.74 -0.25 -36.22
CA LEU A 253 -9.09 -0.50 -34.81
C LEU A 253 -10.44 -1.20 -34.71
N THR A 254 -10.44 -2.40 -34.15
CA THR A 254 -11.65 -3.16 -33.86
C THR A 254 -12.47 -2.46 -32.77
N LYS A 255 -13.78 -2.70 -32.74
CA LYS A 255 -14.69 -2.13 -31.72
C LYS A 255 -14.21 -2.38 -30.29
N ILE A 256 -13.61 -3.55 -30.05
CA ILE A 256 -13.04 -3.95 -28.75
C ILE A 256 -11.84 -3.07 -28.39
N GLU A 257 -10.94 -2.82 -29.33
CA GLU A 257 -9.76 -1.96 -29.09
C GLU A 257 -10.15 -0.51 -28.81
N ILE A 258 -11.22 -0.03 -29.43
CA ILE A 258 -11.79 1.30 -29.17
C ILE A 258 -12.39 1.36 -27.76
N GLU A 259 -13.22 0.37 -27.38
CA GLU A 259 -13.81 0.29 -26.04
C GLU A 259 -12.73 0.17 -24.94
N GLU A 260 -11.66 -0.56 -25.20
CA GLU A 260 -10.49 -0.66 -24.31
C GLU A 260 -9.72 0.66 -24.19
N LEU A 261 -9.54 1.40 -25.31
CA LEU A 261 -8.93 2.72 -25.30
C LEU A 261 -9.76 3.72 -24.49
N PHE A 262 -11.08 3.72 -24.67
CA PHE A 262 -11.99 4.54 -23.87
C PHE A 262 -11.95 4.19 -22.39
N SER A 263 -11.88 2.90 -22.04
CA SER A 263 -11.73 2.47 -20.65
C SER A 263 -10.44 3.01 -20.03
N ARG A 264 -9.31 2.91 -20.76
CA ARG A 264 -8.00 3.44 -20.30
C ARG A 264 -8.00 4.95 -20.11
N ILE A 265 -8.57 5.68 -21.07
CA ILE A 265 -8.73 7.13 -20.98
C ILE A 265 -9.57 7.49 -19.77
N THR A 266 -10.67 6.77 -19.55
CA THR A 266 -11.56 6.98 -18.40
C THR A 266 -10.83 6.74 -17.07
N ILE A 267 -10.02 5.68 -16.97
CA ILE A 267 -9.22 5.40 -15.78
C ILE A 267 -8.19 6.51 -15.52
N GLN A 268 -7.47 6.94 -16.55
CA GLN A 268 -6.50 8.04 -16.42
C GLN A 268 -7.18 9.37 -16.05
N LEU A 269 -8.34 9.67 -16.65
CA LEU A 269 -9.12 10.86 -16.32
C LEU A 269 -9.57 10.82 -14.87
N ASN A 270 -10.07 9.68 -14.39
CA ASN A 270 -10.48 9.51 -13.00
C ASN A 270 -9.30 9.68 -12.04
N HIS A 271 -8.12 9.13 -12.35
CA HIS A 271 -6.92 9.34 -11.53
C HIS A 271 -6.57 10.82 -11.42
N LEU A 272 -6.59 11.56 -12.54
CA LEU A 272 -6.32 13.00 -12.57
C LEU A 272 -7.37 13.80 -11.79
N VAL A 273 -8.64 13.40 -11.84
CA VAL A 273 -9.72 14.02 -11.04
C VAL A 273 -9.49 13.78 -9.55
N THR A 274 -9.19 12.56 -9.13
CA THR A 274 -8.88 12.24 -7.73
C THR A 274 -7.66 13.01 -7.22
N GLU A 275 -6.59 13.08 -8.02
CA GLU A 275 -5.39 13.86 -7.70
C GLU A 275 -5.72 15.36 -7.55
N ARG A 276 -6.55 15.91 -8.43
CA ARG A 276 -7.05 17.30 -8.32
C ARG A 276 -7.84 17.51 -7.03
N GLU A 277 -8.73 16.60 -6.65
CA GLU A 277 -9.54 16.73 -5.43
C GLU A 277 -8.68 16.65 -4.15
N GLN A 278 -7.68 15.78 -4.15
CA GLN A 278 -6.72 15.68 -3.06
C GLN A 278 -5.92 16.99 -2.90
N LEU A 279 -5.43 17.54 -4.02
CA LEU A 279 -4.72 18.84 -4.03
C LEU A 279 -5.62 19.99 -3.56
N VAL A 280 -6.90 20.01 -3.94
CA VAL A 280 -7.87 21.01 -3.47
C VAL A 280 -8.11 20.90 -1.96
N THR A 281 -8.17 19.68 -1.43
CA THR A 281 -8.34 19.44 0.01
C THR A 281 -7.11 19.90 0.78
N GLU A 282 -5.92 19.56 0.30
CA GLU A 282 -4.65 19.98 0.89
C GLU A 282 -4.49 21.52 0.84
N GLN A 283 -4.90 22.16 -0.27
CA GLN A 283 -4.93 23.62 -0.39
C GLN A 283 -5.86 24.27 0.65
N LYS A 284 -7.05 23.71 0.89
CA LYS A 284 -7.98 24.21 1.91
C LYS A 284 -7.41 24.07 3.31
N GLN A 285 -6.74 22.96 3.60
CA GLN A 285 -6.11 22.73 4.90
C GLN A 285 -4.97 23.74 5.13
N LEU A 286 -4.10 23.94 4.15
CA LEU A 286 -3.02 24.94 4.22
C LEU A 286 -3.57 26.38 4.38
N ALA A 287 -4.69 26.70 3.74
CA ALA A 287 -5.36 27.99 3.91
C ALA A 287 -5.90 28.17 5.35
N ALA A 288 -6.53 27.13 5.91
CA ALA A 288 -7.01 27.15 7.28
C ALA A 288 -5.86 27.28 8.31
N GLU A 289 -4.75 26.57 8.09
CA GLU A 289 -3.55 26.67 8.92
C GLU A 289 -2.92 28.07 8.84
N ARG A 290 -2.81 28.64 7.62
CA ARG A 290 -2.35 30.02 7.43
C ARG A 290 -3.22 31.02 8.18
N ASP A 291 -4.54 30.90 8.07
CA ASP A 291 -5.48 31.82 8.70
C ASP A 291 -5.45 31.67 10.24
N ALA A 292 -5.26 30.45 10.76
CA ALA A 292 -5.04 30.20 12.19
C ALA A 292 -3.72 30.84 12.68
N ILE A 293 -2.64 30.79 11.90
CA ILE A 293 -1.36 31.45 12.21
C ILE A 293 -1.52 32.97 12.20
N LEU A 294 -2.19 33.54 11.20
CA LEU A 294 -2.44 34.98 11.11
C LEU A 294 -3.31 35.47 12.28
N ASN A 295 -4.36 34.73 12.63
CA ASN A 295 -5.24 35.06 13.76
C ASN A 295 -4.56 34.86 15.12
N SER A 296 -3.66 33.88 15.27
CA SER A 296 -2.92 33.66 16.51
C SER A 296 -1.77 34.65 16.73
N ASN A 297 -1.24 35.25 15.67
CA ASN A 297 -0.23 36.30 15.77
C ASN A 297 -0.83 37.72 15.84
N SER A 298 -2.03 37.93 15.30
CA SER A 298 -2.72 39.23 15.37
C SER A 298 -3.09 39.63 16.80
N TRP A 299 -3.53 38.68 17.65
CA TRP A 299 -3.81 38.98 19.07
C TRP A 299 -2.53 39.25 19.88
N LYS A 300 -1.42 38.57 19.55
CA LYS A 300 -0.12 38.81 20.18
C LYS A 300 0.39 40.22 19.84
N LEU A 301 0.32 40.62 18.57
CA LEU A 301 0.64 41.98 18.14
C LEU A 301 -0.29 43.02 18.79
N ALA A 302 -1.59 42.75 18.84
CA ALA A 302 -2.56 43.66 19.48
C ALA A 302 -2.31 43.83 20.98
N ARG A 303 -1.92 42.76 21.69
CA ARG A 303 -1.49 42.82 23.10
C ARG A 303 -0.22 43.65 23.28
N ILE A 304 0.77 43.47 22.43
CA ILE A 304 2.02 44.25 22.46
C ILE A 304 1.73 45.73 22.21
N ILE A 305 0.89 46.05 21.22
CA ILE A 305 0.51 47.44 20.92
C ILE A 305 -0.30 48.05 22.09
N ALA A 306 -1.21 47.28 22.69
CA ALA A 306 -1.99 47.74 23.84
C ALA A 306 -1.12 47.97 25.09
N SER A 307 -0.15 47.09 25.37
CA SER A 307 0.79 47.29 26.48
C SER A 307 1.74 48.46 26.21
N MET A 308 2.22 48.66 24.98
CA MET A 308 3.01 49.84 24.61
C MET A 308 2.22 51.15 24.80
N LYS A 309 0.92 51.17 24.48
CA LYS A 309 0.05 52.34 24.72
C LYS A 309 -0.24 52.60 26.21
N PHE A 310 -0.26 51.55 27.04
CA PHE A 310 -0.45 51.68 28.49
C PHE A 310 0.79 52.27 29.18
N TRP A 311 2.01 51.93 28.72
CA TRP A 311 3.27 52.47 29.24
C TRP A 311 3.63 53.87 28.69
N ALA A 312 2.89 54.37 27.69
CA ALA A 312 3.07 55.70 27.11
C ALA A 312 2.14 56.78 27.73
N LYS A 313 1.41 56.45 28.80
CA LYS A 313 0.65 57.37 29.66
C LYS A 313 1.32 57.46 31.02
#